data_AF-A0A137P3L7-F1
#
_entry.id   AF-A0A137P3L7-F1
#
_cell.length_a   1.000
_cell.length_b   1.000
_cell.length_c   1.000
_cell.angle_alpha   90.00
_cell.angle_beta   90.00
_cell.angle_gamma   90.00
#
_symmetry.space_group_name_H-M   'P 1'
#
loop_
_entity.id
_entity.type
_entity.pdbx_description
1 polymer ?
#
loop_
_entity_poly.entity_id
_entity_poly.type
_entity_poly.pdbx_seq_one_letter_code
_entity_poly.pdbx_strand_id
1 'polypeptide(L)'
;MLIRLEILLVAILALWRYLLVVHNIEKSLKFYLILYIGISAPITCFYLYSLYFLDQKPSPSYIICLLLNSQGVISIIFAAAQTFWILIPCWFNTYCYFAIGWKAYKKLNEMLKEAKAENNSGLVQTIKSEKIKLALQLTMMFIIYNVSFSPSYITHILKLVIGYKRTAFVDFIVVLSAETSIVFNPLVTISFQPDLNNELKLIFIKFKVKIKCCLSNLIHS
;
A
#
# COMPACT_ATOMS: atom_id res chain seq x y z
N MET A 1 3.79 0.48 -15.20
CA MET A 1 3.21 -0.87 -15.06
C MET A 1 3.38 -1.39 -13.64
N LEU A 2 4.63 -1.49 -13.15
CA LEU A 2 4.98 -2.06 -11.84
C LEU A 2 4.16 -1.50 -10.67
N ILE A 3 4.13 -0.18 -10.49
CA ILE A 3 3.35 0.49 -9.42
C ILE A 3 1.86 0.08 -9.44
N ARG A 4 1.26 -0.10 -10.62
CA ARG A 4 -0.17 -0.48 -10.71
C ARG A 4 -0.40 -1.93 -10.29
N LEU A 5 0.50 -2.83 -10.68
CA LEU A 5 0.46 -4.23 -10.28
C LEU A 5 0.68 -4.38 -8.77
N GLU A 6 1.57 -3.56 -8.22
CA GLU A 6 1.84 -3.54 -6.78
C GLU A 6 0.63 -3.08 -5.98
N ILE A 7 0.00 -1.95 -6.32
CA ILE A 7 -1.20 -1.47 -5.60
C ILE A 7 -2.31 -2.54 -5.64
N LEU A 8 -2.45 -3.24 -6.77
CA LEU A 8 -3.39 -4.33 -6.94
C LEU A 8 -3.04 -5.54 -6.06
N LEU A 9 -1.75 -5.91 -5.99
CA LEU A 9 -1.27 -6.95 -5.08
C LEU A 9 -1.59 -6.58 -3.62
N VAL A 10 -1.30 -5.34 -3.21
CA VAL A 10 -1.63 -4.82 -1.88
C VAL A 10 -3.14 -4.89 -1.64
N ALA A 11 -3.98 -4.53 -2.61
CA ALA A 11 -5.44 -4.63 -2.52
C ALA A 11 -5.91 -6.07 -2.27
N ILE A 12 -5.30 -7.05 -2.94
CA ILE A 12 -5.63 -8.46 -2.73
C ILE A 12 -5.17 -8.94 -1.35
N LEU A 13 -4.00 -8.52 -0.88
CA LEU A 13 -3.52 -8.82 0.47
C LEU A 13 -4.41 -8.17 1.55
N ALA A 14 -4.88 -6.95 1.32
CA ALA A 14 -5.82 -6.26 2.19
C ALA A 14 -7.18 -6.98 2.23
N LEU A 15 -7.69 -7.44 1.07
CA LEU A 15 -8.90 -8.26 0.99
C LEU A 15 -8.73 -9.57 1.77
N TRP A 16 -7.60 -10.25 1.60
CA TRP A 16 -7.32 -11.49 2.34
C TRP A 16 -7.37 -11.26 3.86
N ARG A 17 -6.66 -10.23 4.35
CA ARG A 17 -6.68 -9.86 5.78
C ARG A 17 -8.08 -9.45 6.24
N TYR A 18 -8.83 -8.74 5.41
CA TYR A 18 -10.19 -8.33 5.71
C TYR A 18 -11.11 -9.55 5.87
N LEU A 19 -11.08 -10.50 4.93
CA LEU A 19 -11.88 -11.72 5.01
C LEU A 19 -11.52 -12.55 6.24
N LEU A 20 -10.23 -12.69 6.54
CA LEU A 20 -9.75 -13.44 7.69
C LEU A 20 -10.15 -12.76 9.02
N VAL A 21 -9.85 -11.48 9.19
CA VAL A 21 -10.08 -10.80 10.48
C VAL A 21 -11.54 -10.44 10.68
N VAL A 22 -12.22 -9.88 9.67
CA VAL A 22 -13.59 -9.35 9.82
C VAL A 22 -14.63 -10.46 9.70
N HIS A 23 -14.49 -11.34 8.71
CA HIS A 23 -15.49 -12.37 8.42
C HIS A 23 -15.10 -13.77 8.87
N ASN A 24 -13.86 -13.98 9.35
CA ASN A 24 -13.34 -15.31 9.69
C ASN A 24 -13.44 -16.32 8.54
N ILE A 25 -13.29 -15.83 7.30
CA ILE A 25 -13.36 -16.63 6.08
C ILE A 25 -11.95 -16.90 5.60
N GLU A 26 -11.54 -18.16 5.62
CA GLU A 26 -10.31 -18.61 5.00
C GLU A 26 -10.58 -19.07 3.56
N LYS A 27 -9.81 -18.55 2.62
CA LYS A 27 -9.81 -18.98 1.23
C LYS A 27 -8.42 -19.49 0.87
N SER A 28 -8.38 -20.44 -0.07
CA SER A 28 -7.12 -21.00 -0.54
C SER A 28 -6.28 -19.96 -1.29
N LEU A 29 -4.95 -20.11 -1.27
CA LEU A 29 -4.03 -19.26 -2.03
C LEU A 29 -4.39 -19.20 -3.53
N LYS A 30 -4.87 -20.34 -4.08
CA LYS A 30 -5.29 -20.45 -5.48
C LYS A 30 -6.38 -19.44 -5.84
N PHE A 31 -7.32 -19.18 -4.93
CA PHE A 31 -8.37 -18.18 -5.16
C PHE A 31 -7.78 -16.78 -5.37
N TYR A 32 -6.85 -16.37 -4.50
CA TYR A 32 -6.20 -15.06 -4.58
C TYR A 32 -5.29 -14.93 -5.81
N LEU A 33 -4.60 -16.02 -6.20
CA LEU A 33 -3.79 -16.05 -7.41
C LEU A 33 -4.64 -15.88 -8.68
N ILE A 34 -5.77 -16.60 -8.77
CA ILE A 34 -6.70 -16.47 -9.90
C ILE A 34 -7.25 -15.04 -9.95
N LEU A 35 -7.61 -14.47 -8.80
CA LEU A 35 -8.08 -13.09 -8.70
C LEU A 35 -7.00 -12.10 -9.18
N TYR A 36 -5.75 -12.26 -8.73
CA TYR A 36 -4.63 -11.41 -9.13
C TYR A 36 -4.39 -11.47 -10.64
N ILE A 37 -4.32 -12.68 -11.21
CA ILE A 37 -4.12 -12.88 -12.65
C ILE A 37 -5.29 -12.28 -13.44
N GLY A 38 -6.53 -12.51 -12.99
CA GLY A 38 -7.72 -12.00 -13.66
C GLY A 38 -7.77 -10.46 -13.72
N ILE A 39 -7.41 -9.77 -12.64
CA ILE A 39 -7.43 -8.29 -12.62
C ILE A 39 -6.16 -7.71 -13.27
N SER A 40 -4.99 -8.37 -13.17
CA SER A 40 -3.74 -7.89 -13.77
C SER A 40 -3.63 -8.13 -15.28
N ALA A 41 -4.33 -9.14 -15.82
CA ALA A 41 -4.36 -9.43 -17.24
C ALA A 41 -4.78 -8.23 -18.11
N PRO A 42 -5.94 -7.56 -17.89
CA PRO A 42 -6.34 -6.42 -18.72
C PRO A 42 -5.36 -5.23 -18.60
N ILE A 43 -4.77 -5.01 -17.42
CA ILE A 43 -3.73 -3.99 -17.23
C ILE A 43 -2.53 -4.30 -18.13
N THR A 44 -2.06 -5.54 -18.10
CA THR A 44 -0.91 -5.99 -18.90
C THR A 44 -1.22 -5.91 -20.39
N CYS A 45 -2.42 -6.32 -20.82
CA CYS A 45 -2.87 -6.22 -22.21
C CYS A 45 -2.85 -4.77 -22.71
N PHE A 46 -3.31 -3.78 -21.93
CA PHE A 46 -3.23 -2.37 -22.35
C PHE A 46 -1.80 -1.86 -22.44
N TYR A 47 -0.90 -2.32 -21.57
CA TYR A 47 0.51 -1.99 -21.66
C TYR A 47 1.15 -2.54 -22.93
N LEU A 48 0.89 -3.82 -23.24
CA LEU A 48 1.37 -4.47 -24.45
C LEU A 48 0.77 -3.84 -25.72
N TYR A 49 -0.50 -3.46 -25.68
CA TYR A 49 -1.14 -2.73 -26.78
C TYR A 49 -0.43 -1.41 -27.06
N SER A 50 -0.18 -0.59 -26.03
CA SER A 50 0.52 0.68 -26.20
C SER A 50 1.96 0.51 -26.70
N LEU A 51 2.63 -0.59 -26.33
CA LEU A 51 3.96 -0.93 -26.84
C LEU A 51 3.92 -1.31 -28.32
N TYR A 52 2.98 -2.17 -28.72
CA TYR A 52 2.84 -2.65 -30.09
C TYR A 52 2.59 -1.52 -31.09
N PHE A 53 1.74 -0.55 -30.72
CA PHE A 53 1.43 0.60 -31.57
C PHE A 53 2.43 1.77 -31.45
N LEU A 54 3.48 1.64 -30.63
CA LEU A 54 4.49 2.67 -30.39
C LEU A 54 3.91 4.05 -30.00
N ASP A 55 2.70 4.12 -29.43
CA ASP A 55 2.03 5.37 -29.02
C ASP A 55 2.48 5.84 -27.62
N GLN A 56 3.72 5.57 -27.27
CA GLN A 56 4.34 6.00 -26.02
C GLN A 56 5.04 7.33 -26.24
N LYS A 57 4.67 8.34 -25.46
CA LYS A 57 5.32 9.66 -25.52
C LYS A 57 5.82 10.05 -24.13
N PRO A 58 7.02 10.68 -24.05
CA PRO A 58 7.46 11.25 -22.79
C PRO A 58 6.45 12.29 -22.32
N SER A 59 6.25 12.38 -21.01
CA SER A 59 5.60 13.53 -20.39
C SER A 59 6.34 14.83 -20.75
N PRO A 60 5.69 15.99 -20.65
CA PRO A 60 6.36 17.28 -20.87
C PRO A 60 7.62 17.48 -20.01
N SER A 61 7.70 16.82 -18.87
CA SER A 61 8.85 16.84 -17.95
C SER A 61 9.97 15.86 -18.31
N TYR A 62 9.75 14.95 -19.27
CA TYR A 62 10.64 13.83 -19.62
C TYR A 62 10.95 12.86 -18.46
N ILE A 63 10.30 13.00 -17.31
CA ILE A 63 10.50 12.13 -16.13
C ILE A 63 9.77 10.80 -16.31
N ILE A 64 8.58 10.82 -16.93
CA ILE A 64 7.75 9.63 -17.13
C ILE A 64 7.39 9.42 -18.60
N CYS A 65 7.20 8.16 -18.99
CA CYS A 65 6.62 7.83 -20.27
C CYS A 65 5.12 7.58 -20.10
N LEU A 66 4.28 8.33 -20.80
CA LEU A 66 2.83 8.18 -20.78
C LEU A 66 2.40 7.19 -21.85
N LEU A 67 1.57 6.24 -21.45
CA LEU A 67 0.92 5.32 -22.40
C LEU A 67 -0.24 6.04 -23.08
N LEU A 68 -0.29 5.92 -24.41
CA LEU A 68 -1.39 6.38 -25.27
C LEU A 68 -1.69 7.87 -25.11
N ASN A 69 -1.02 8.70 -25.90
CA ASN A 69 -1.25 10.15 -25.92
C ASN A 69 -1.87 10.64 -27.24
N SER A 70 -2.33 9.72 -28.10
CA SER A 70 -3.11 10.07 -29.28
C SER A 70 -4.48 10.64 -28.89
N GLN A 71 -5.00 11.58 -29.69
CA GLN A 71 -6.31 12.23 -29.48
C GLN A 71 -7.51 11.33 -29.87
N GLY A 72 -7.29 10.03 -30.04
CA GLY A 72 -8.33 9.08 -30.42
C GLY A 72 -9.29 8.77 -29.28
N VAL A 73 -10.54 8.46 -29.62
CA VAL A 73 -11.58 8.03 -28.66
C VAL A 73 -11.11 6.84 -27.81
N ILE A 74 -10.41 5.88 -28.44
CA ILE A 74 -9.84 4.70 -27.77
C ILE A 74 -8.84 5.11 -26.67
N SER A 75 -8.00 6.10 -26.94
CA SER A 75 -6.98 6.58 -25.99
C SER A 75 -7.59 7.31 -24.80
N ILE A 76 -8.71 8.03 -25.00
CA ILE A 76 -9.49 8.62 -23.91
C ILE A 76 -10.07 7.53 -23.00
N ILE A 77 -10.68 6.49 -23.60
CA ILE A 77 -11.24 5.35 -22.85
C ILE A 77 -10.13 4.66 -22.03
N PHE A 78 -8.97 4.42 -22.65
CA PHE A 78 -7.84 3.78 -21.95
C PHE A 78 -7.26 4.66 -20.86
N ALA A 79 -7.13 5.98 -21.07
CA ALA A 79 -6.67 6.90 -20.04
C ALA A 79 -7.65 6.95 -18.84
N ALA A 80 -8.96 6.92 -19.11
CA ALA A 80 -9.98 6.82 -18.05
C ALA A 80 -9.86 5.50 -17.29
N ALA A 81 -9.80 4.36 -17.98
CA ALA A 81 -9.65 3.04 -17.37
C ALA A 81 -8.39 2.95 -16.49
N GLN A 82 -7.26 3.48 -16.97
CA GLN A 82 -6.02 3.52 -16.20
C GLN A 82 -6.11 4.33 -14.92
N THR A 83 -6.93 5.38 -14.92
CA THR A 83 -7.17 6.22 -13.74
C THR A 83 -7.95 5.43 -12.68
N PHE A 84 -9.02 4.74 -13.09
CA PHE A 84 -9.82 3.89 -12.20
C PHE A 84 -9.05 2.71 -11.63
N TRP A 85 -8.10 2.15 -12.38
CA TRP A 85 -7.22 1.08 -11.87
C TRP A 85 -6.26 1.50 -10.77
N ILE A 86 -6.00 2.79 -10.59
CA ILE A 86 -5.27 3.29 -9.43
C ILE A 86 -6.26 3.66 -8.33
N LEU A 87 -7.31 4.41 -8.69
CA LEU A 87 -8.28 4.94 -7.74
C LEU A 87 -9.02 3.84 -6.95
N ILE A 88 -9.56 2.84 -7.64
CA ILE A 88 -10.39 1.80 -7.01
C ILE A 88 -9.56 0.99 -6.00
N PRO A 89 -8.38 0.43 -6.33
CA PRO A 89 -7.55 -0.26 -5.36
C PRO A 89 -7.12 0.59 -4.16
N CYS A 90 -6.82 1.89 -4.35
CA CYS A 90 -6.46 2.77 -3.23
C CYS A 90 -7.59 2.94 -2.21
N TRP A 91 -8.81 3.21 -2.71
CA TRP A 91 -9.99 3.33 -1.85
C TRP A 91 -10.39 2.01 -1.23
N PHE A 92 -10.31 0.92 -2.00
CA PHE A 92 -10.59 -0.41 -1.53
C PHE A 92 -9.64 -0.84 -0.40
N ASN A 93 -8.33 -0.59 -0.56
CA ASN A 93 -7.34 -0.79 0.50
C ASN A 93 -7.73 -0.06 1.78
N THR A 94 -8.05 1.23 1.64
CA THR A 94 -8.45 2.07 2.76
C THR A 94 -9.65 1.49 3.49
N TYR A 95 -10.71 1.12 2.76
CA TYR A 95 -11.88 0.49 3.35
C TYR A 95 -11.52 -0.80 4.12
N CYS A 96 -10.76 -1.71 3.50
CA CYS A 96 -10.35 -2.96 4.15
C CYS A 96 -9.58 -2.72 5.45
N TYR A 97 -8.58 -1.83 5.43
CA TYR A 97 -7.78 -1.53 6.62
C TYR A 97 -8.57 -0.83 7.71
N PHE A 98 -9.45 0.12 7.36
CA PHE A 98 -10.33 0.76 8.33
C PHE A 98 -11.30 -0.24 8.98
N ALA A 99 -11.86 -1.17 8.21
CA ALA A 99 -12.75 -2.20 8.74
C ALA A 99 -12.03 -3.18 9.68
N ILE A 100 -10.81 -3.60 9.33
CA ILE A 100 -9.94 -4.40 10.21
C ILE A 100 -9.63 -3.60 11.49
N GLY A 101 -9.24 -2.34 11.34
CA GLY A 101 -8.93 -1.43 12.43
C GLY A 101 -10.10 -1.23 13.39
N TRP A 102 -11.32 -1.07 12.87
CA TRP A 102 -12.54 -0.96 13.66
C TRP A 102 -12.76 -2.21 14.52
N LYS A 103 -12.62 -3.40 13.93
CA LYS A 103 -12.79 -4.67 14.66
C LYS A 103 -11.72 -4.86 15.72
N ALA A 104 -10.45 -4.56 15.40
CA ALA A 104 -9.35 -4.61 16.36
C ALA A 104 -9.55 -3.62 17.52
N TYR A 105 -10.02 -2.40 17.22
CA TYR A 105 -10.32 -1.39 18.24
C TYR A 105 -11.43 -1.84 19.19
N LYS A 106 -12.50 -2.48 18.67
CA LYS A 106 -13.57 -3.05 19.50
C LYS A 106 -13.03 -4.12 20.46
N LYS A 107 -12.21 -5.04 19.96
CA LYS A 107 -11.56 -6.07 20.79
C LYS A 107 -10.64 -5.47 21.86
N LEU A 108 -9.86 -4.45 21.52
CA LEU A 108 -9.03 -3.70 22.48
C LEU A 108 -9.87 -2.95 23.54
N ASN A 109 -11.11 -2.56 23.23
CA ASN A 109 -12.03 -1.98 24.22
C ASN A 109 -12.59 -3.03 25.17
N GLU A 110 -12.92 -4.23 24.67
CA GLU A 110 -13.38 -5.36 25.48
C GLU A 110 -12.29 -5.79 26.47
N MET A 111 -11.07 -6.04 25.97
CA MET A 111 -9.91 -6.38 26.83
C MET A 111 -9.58 -5.28 27.85
N LEU A 112 -9.82 -4.01 27.52
CA LEU A 112 -9.61 -2.92 28.47
C LEU A 112 -10.62 -2.98 29.65
N LYS A 113 -11.86 -3.40 29.38
CA LYS A 113 -12.88 -3.55 30.43
C LYS A 113 -12.53 -4.72 31.35
N GLU A 114 -12.10 -5.85 30.78
CA GLU A 114 -11.64 -7.03 31.53
C GLU A 114 -10.43 -6.69 32.41
N ALA A 115 -9.39 -6.05 31.85
CA ALA A 115 -8.20 -5.64 32.60
C ALA A 115 -8.49 -4.69 33.77
N LYS A 116 -9.51 -3.82 33.63
CA LYS A 116 -9.97 -2.94 34.71
C LYS A 116 -10.73 -3.70 35.80
N ALA A 117 -11.55 -4.69 35.42
CA ALA A 117 -12.25 -5.53 36.37
C ALA A 117 -11.26 -6.37 37.22
N GLU A 118 -10.15 -6.78 36.62
CA GLU A 118 -9.07 -7.53 37.28
C GLU A 118 -8.05 -6.65 38.02
N ASN A 119 -8.20 -5.31 38.02
CA ASN A 119 -7.24 -4.36 38.59
C ASN A 119 -5.79 -4.49 38.07
N ASN A 120 -5.61 -5.01 36.85
CA ASN A 120 -4.28 -5.18 36.24
C ASN A 120 -3.82 -3.90 35.54
N SER A 121 -3.15 -3.02 36.30
CA SER A 121 -2.68 -1.71 35.83
C SER A 121 -1.69 -1.79 34.65
N GLY A 122 -0.82 -2.81 34.63
CA GLY A 122 0.15 -3.03 33.55
C GLY A 122 -0.51 -3.40 32.21
N LEU A 123 -1.53 -4.25 32.26
CA LEU A 123 -2.29 -4.63 31.07
C LEU A 123 -3.08 -3.43 30.50
N VAL A 124 -3.66 -2.60 31.37
CA VAL A 124 -4.36 -1.37 30.97
C VAL A 124 -3.43 -0.41 30.21
N GLN A 125 -2.21 -0.19 30.71
CA GLN A 125 -1.23 0.68 30.03
C GLN A 125 -0.82 0.12 28.67
N THR A 126 -0.60 -1.18 28.58
CA THR A 126 -0.24 -1.87 27.34
C THR A 126 -1.34 -1.72 26.29
N ILE A 127 -2.60 -1.97 26.66
CA ILE A 127 -3.76 -1.84 25.76
C ILE A 127 -3.92 -0.39 25.25
N LYS A 128 -3.68 0.62 26.09
CA LYS A 128 -3.72 2.02 25.67
C LYS A 128 -2.65 2.32 24.61
N SER A 129 -1.44 1.80 24.79
CA SER A 129 -0.35 1.94 23.81
C SER A 129 -0.70 1.28 22.47
N GLU A 130 -1.26 0.06 22.51
CA GLU A 130 -1.68 -0.66 21.30
C GLU A 130 -2.79 0.07 20.53
N LYS A 131 -3.72 0.75 21.21
CA LYS A 131 -4.73 1.59 20.54
C LYS A 131 -4.11 2.76 19.78
N ILE A 132 -3.10 3.42 20.35
CA ILE A 132 -2.40 4.52 19.70
C ILE A 132 -1.63 4.00 18.49
N LYS A 133 -0.91 2.88 18.63
CA LYS A 133 -0.20 2.24 17.51
C LYS A 133 -1.15 1.90 16.36
N LEU A 134 -2.31 1.33 16.66
CA LEU A 134 -3.33 1.01 15.66
C LEU A 134 -3.82 2.27 14.93
N ALA A 135 -4.11 3.35 15.66
CA ALA A 135 -4.53 4.61 15.06
C ALA A 135 -3.45 5.22 14.15
N LEU A 136 -2.19 5.20 14.58
CA LEU A 136 -1.05 5.66 13.78
C LEU A 136 -0.88 4.81 12.50
N GLN A 137 -1.02 3.50 12.60
CA GLN A 137 -0.95 2.59 11.44
C GLN A 137 -2.05 2.89 10.42
N LEU A 138 -3.31 3.02 10.85
CA LEU A 138 -4.42 3.34 9.94
C LEU A 138 -4.25 4.71 9.28
N THR A 139 -3.75 5.69 10.03
CA THR A 139 -3.45 7.03 9.50
C THR A 139 -2.35 6.97 8.44
N MET A 140 -1.27 6.22 8.71
CA MET A 140 -0.17 6.01 7.77
C MET A 140 -0.66 5.34 6.48
N MET A 141 -1.53 4.34 6.59
CA MET A 141 -2.15 3.68 5.44
C MET A 141 -2.97 4.64 4.58
N PHE A 142 -3.78 5.48 5.23
CA PHE A 142 -4.56 6.48 4.52
C PHE A 142 -3.66 7.46 3.75
N ILE A 143 -2.58 7.93 4.38
CA ILE A 143 -1.61 8.83 3.75
C ILE A 143 -0.95 8.15 2.54
N ILE A 144 -0.40 6.94 2.72
CA ILE A 144 0.32 6.24 1.65
C ILE A 144 -0.58 5.98 0.44
N TYR A 145 -1.80 5.48 0.64
CA TYR A 145 -2.62 5.05 -0.50
C TYR A 145 -3.53 6.14 -1.06
N ASN A 146 -4.00 7.10 -0.25
CA ASN A 146 -4.88 8.17 -0.76
C ASN A 146 -4.11 9.45 -1.00
N VAL A 147 -3.35 9.92 -0.02
CA VAL A 147 -2.67 11.23 -0.13
C VAL A 147 -1.55 11.15 -1.16
N SER A 148 -0.67 10.14 -1.08
CA SER A 148 0.46 10.02 -2.02
C SER A 148 -0.01 9.76 -3.46
N PHE A 149 -1.06 8.96 -3.67
CA PHE A 149 -1.55 8.69 -5.03
C PHE A 149 -2.54 9.73 -5.55
N SER A 150 -3.07 10.63 -4.71
CA SER A 150 -4.02 11.67 -5.12
C SER A 150 -3.54 12.57 -6.25
N PRO A 151 -2.29 13.07 -6.27
CA PRO A 151 -1.83 13.90 -7.37
C PRO A 151 -1.85 13.14 -8.70
N SER A 152 -1.64 11.83 -8.68
CA SER A 152 -1.64 10.99 -9.88
C SER A 152 -3.04 10.93 -10.50
N TYR A 153 -4.03 10.40 -9.77
CA TYR A 153 -5.36 10.22 -10.34
C TYR A 153 -6.12 11.53 -10.52
N ILE A 154 -5.96 12.53 -9.65
CA ILE A 154 -6.61 13.84 -9.81
C ILE A 154 -6.14 14.51 -11.10
N THR A 155 -4.83 14.55 -11.34
CA THR A 155 -4.30 15.21 -12.54
C THR A 155 -4.64 14.45 -13.82
N HIS A 156 -4.79 13.12 -13.76
CA HIS A 156 -5.33 12.35 -14.88
C HIS A 156 -6.80 12.69 -15.15
N ILE A 157 -7.65 12.83 -14.12
CA ILE A 157 -9.03 13.29 -14.27
C ILE A 157 -9.06 14.71 -14.86
N LEU A 158 -8.27 15.64 -14.34
CA LEU A 158 -8.20 17.01 -14.86
C LEU A 158 -7.74 17.04 -16.32
N LYS A 159 -6.79 16.18 -16.71
CA LYS A 159 -6.38 16.04 -18.12
C LYS A 159 -7.56 15.60 -19.00
N LEU A 160 -8.40 14.70 -18.52
CA LEU A 160 -9.57 14.20 -19.25
C LEU A 160 -10.70 15.23 -19.34
N VAL A 161 -10.98 15.97 -18.27
CA VAL A 161 -12.15 16.88 -18.19
C VAL A 161 -11.85 18.24 -18.82
N ILE A 162 -10.69 18.82 -18.54
CA ILE A 162 -10.35 20.21 -18.94
C ILE A 162 -9.06 20.31 -19.77
N GLY A 163 -8.47 19.19 -20.18
CA GLY A 163 -7.22 19.21 -20.94
C GLY A 163 -6.01 19.69 -20.13
N TYR A 164 -6.05 19.57 -18.79
CA TYR A 164 -4.96 20.01 -17.92
C TYR A 164 -3.61 19.42 -18.33
N LYS A 165 -2.63 20.30 -18.51
CA LYS A 165 -1.24 19.93 -18.78
C LYS A 165 -0.48 19.90 -17.46
N ARG A 166 -0.07 18.70 -17.06
CA ARG A 166 0.70 18.49 -15.83
C ARG A 166 2.06 19.18 -15.93
N THR A 167 2.42 19.94 -14.89
CA THR A 167 3.72 20.62 -14.79
C THR A 167 4.81 19.64 -14.36
N ALA A 168 6.08 19.97 -14.63
CA ALA A 168 7.21 19.14 -14.25
C ALA A 168 7.32 18.90 -12.74
N PHE A 169 6.98 19.91 -11.93
CA PHE A 169 6.92 19.76 -10.47
C PHE A 169 5.89 18.74 -10.03
N VAL A 170 4.70 18.73 -10.65
CA VAL A 170 3.64 17.77 -10.31
C VAL A 170 4.00 16.36 -10.79
N ASP A 171 4.65 16.21 -11.95
CA ASP A 171 5.20 14.91 -12.38
C ASP A 171 6.22 14.36 -11.39
N PHE A 172 7.14 15.20 -10.90
CA PHE A 172 8.10 14.81 -9.88
C PHE A 172 7.41 14.31 -8.60
N ILE A 173 6.39 15.04 -8.11
CA ILE A 173 5.62 14.63 -6.93
C ILE A 173 4.94 13.28 -7.16
N VAL A 174 4.33 13.06 -8.33
CA VAL A 174 3.65 11.81 -8.66
C VAL A 174 4.61 10.63 -8.64
N VAL A 175 5.80 10.79 -9.22
CA VAL A 175 6.83 9.74 -9.22
C VAL A 175 7.35 9.48 -7.81
N LEU A 176 7.75 10.54 -7.10
CA LEU A 176 8.27 10.43 -5.74
C LEU A 176 7.26 9.77 -4.79
N SER A 177 5.98 10.11 -4.96
CA SER A 177 4.88 9.55 -4.17
C SER A 177 4.64 8.07 -4.45
N ALA A 178 4.81 7.64 -5.71
CA ALA A 178 4.73 6.23 -6.04
C ALA A 178 5.93 5.43 -5.49
N GLU A 179 7.15 5.94 -5.63
CA GLU A 179 8.36 5.28 -5.12
C GLU A 179 8.37 5.20 -3.59
N THR A 180 7.92 6.25 -2.90
CA THR A 180 7.81 6.23 -1.44
C THR A 180 6.82 5.16 -0.96
N SER A 181 5.72 4.93 -1.69
CA SER A 181 4.76 3.87 -1.32
C SER A 181 5.40 2.48 -1.29
N ILE A 182 6.28 2.17 -2.24
CA ILE A 182 7.03 0.89 -2.30
C ILE A 182 7.85 0.69 -1.03
N VAL A 183 8.54 1.74 -0.59
CA VAL A 183 9.41 1.71 0.58
C VAL A 183 8.62 1.53 1.88
N PHE A 184 7.42 2.10 1.98
CA PHE A 184 6.61 2.02 3.20
C PHE A 184 5.75 0.75 3.31
N ASN A 185 5.48 0.05 2.20
CA ASN A 185 4.66 -1.18 2.20
C ASN A 185 5.19 -2.28 3.14
N PRO A 186 6.51 -2.58 3.19
CA PRO A 186 7.07 -3.51 4.18
C PRO A 186 6.88 -3.03 5.63
N LEU A 187 7.08 -1.73 5.89
CA LEU A 187 6.95 -1.16 7.24
C LEU A 187 5.53 -1.30 7.78
N VAL A 188 4.54 -1.03 6.93
CA VAL A 188 3.12 -1.30 7.20
C VAL A 188 2.90 -2.78 7.50
N THR A 189 3.44 -3.66 6.66
CA THR A 189 3.23 -5.10 6.76
C THR A 189 3.73 -5.65 8.09
N ILE A 190 4.95 -5.28 8.47
CA ILE A 190 5.59 -5.64 9.75
C ILE A 190 4.77 -5.12 10.93
N SER A 191 4.23 -3.91 10.80
CA SER A 191 3.45 -3.28 11.86
C SER A 191 2.12 -4.00 12.13
N PHE A 192 1.51 -4.59 11.10
CA PHE A 192 0.25 -5.36 11.22
C PHE A 192 0.45 -6.84 11.55
N GLN A 193 1.67 -7.37 11.46
CA GLN A 193 1.95 -8.80 11.69
C GLN A 193 2.89 -8.96 12.90
N PRO A 194 2.34 -9.27 14.09
CA PRO A 194 3.13 -9.38 15.31
C PRO A 194 4.21 -10.45 15.21
N ASP A 195 3.97 -11.53 14.46
CA ASP A 195 4.93 -12.60 14.22
C ASP A 195 6.17 -12.09 13.47
N LEU A 196 5.96 -11.38 12.37
CA LEU A 196 7.04 -10.74 11.59
C LEU A 196 7.79 -9.68 12.39
N ASN A 197 7.08 -8.92 13.23
CA ASN A 197 7.71 -7.95 14.13
C ASN A 197 8.64 -8.65 15.14
N ASN A 198 8.22 -9.79 15.69
CA ASN A 198 9.05 -10.58 16.61
C ASN A 198 10.25 -11.21 15.89
N GLU A 199 10.07 -11.75 14.69
CA GLU A 199 11.16 -12.28 13.87
C GLU A 199 12.19 -11.20 13.54
N LEU A 200 11.74 -10.00 13.13
CA LEU A 200 12.64 -8.89 12.85
C LEU A 200 13.41 -8.44 14.09
N LYS A 201 12.76 -8.36 15.26
CA LYS A 201 13.47 -8.07 16.52
C LYS A 201 14.56 -9.09 16.79
N LEU A 202 14.31 -10.38 16.56
CA LEU A 202 15.31 -11.43 16.71
C LEU A 202 16.48 -11.25 15.73
N ILE A 203 16.20 -10.91 14.47
CA ILE A 203 17.24 -10.62 13.47
C ILE A 203 18.08 -9.41 13.88
N PHE A 204 17.45 -8.32 14.32
CA PHE A 204 18.15 -7.12 14.81
C PHE A 204 19.01 -7.41 16.04
N ILE A 205 18.53 -8.22 16.98
CA ILE A 205 19.31 -8.64 18.15
C ILE A 205 20.53 -9.44 17.69
N LYS A 206 20.35 -10.44 16.82
CA LYS A 206 21.48 -11.23 16.26
C LYS A 206 22.50 -10.34 15.55
N PHE A 207 22.03 -9.39 14.75
CA PHE A 207 22.88 -8.44 14.04
C PHE A 207 23.67 -7.54 14.99
N LYS A 208 23.00 -6.98 16.02
CA LYS A 208 23.63 -6.15 17.05
C LYS A 208 24.68 -6.93 17.84
N VAL A 209 24.41 -8.18 18.19
CA VAL A 209 25.39 -9.07 18.86
C VAL A 209 26.58 -9.32 17.94
N LYS A 210 26.36 -9.57 16.64
CA LYS A 210 27.44 -9.81 15.67
C LYS A 210 28.33 -8.57 15.46
N ILE A 211 27.73 -7.38 15.36
CA ILE A 211 28.46 -6.10 15.30
C ILE A 211 29.29 -5.89 16.56
N LYS A 212 28.68 -6.09 17.74
CA LYS A 212 29.37 -5.91 19.02
C LYS A 212 30.55 -6.87 19.15
N CYS A 213 30.41 -8.11 18.67
CA CYS A 213 31.49 -9.10 18.63
C CYS A 213 32.61 -8.69 17.66
N CYS A 214 32.27 -8.23 16.44
CA CYS A 214 33.26 -7.69 15.50
C CYS A 214 34.03 -6.49 16.07
N LEU A 215 33.34 -5.52 16.69
CA LEU A 215 33.97 -4.38 17.34
C LEU A 215 34.87 -4.80 18.50
N SER A 216 34.43 -5.75 19.33
CA SER A 216 35.24 -6.28 20.43
C SER A 216 36.52 -6.97 19.94
N ASN A 217 36.44 -7.70 18.83
CA ASN A 217 37.60 -8.39 18.24
C ASN A 217 38.57 -7.42 17.54
N LEU A 218 38.06 -6.30 17.01
CA LEU A 218 38.87 -5.22 16.43
C LEU A 218 39.61 -4.38 17.47
N ILE A 219 39.08 -4.27 18.69
CA ILE A 219 39.69 -3.50 19.79
C ILE A 219 40.74 -4.33 20.55
N HIS A 220 40.66 -5.66 20.47
CA HIS A 220 41.61 -6.59 21.09
C HIS A 220 42.66 -7.17 20.11
N SER A 221 42.68 -6.71 18.86
CA SER A 221 43.76 -6.95 17.88
C SER A 221 44.65 -5.73 17.75
#